data_AF-A0A2X1M0Z2-F1
#
_entry.id   AF-A0A2X1M0Z2-F1
#
_cell.length_a   1.000
_cell.length_b   1.000
_cell.length_c   1.000
_cell.angle_alpha   90.00
_cell.angle_beta   90.00
_cell.angle_gamma   90.00
#
_symmetry.space_group_name_H-M   'P 1'
#
loop_
_entity.id
_entity.type
_entity.pdbx_description
1 polymer ?
#
loop_
_entity_poly.entity_id
_entity_poly.type
_entity_poly.pdbx_seq_one_letter_code
_entity_poly.pdbx_strand_id
1 'polypeptide(L)'
;MNALLSNPFKERLRKGEVQIGLWLSSTTAYMAEIAATSGYDWLLIDGEHAPNTIQDLYHQLQAVAPYASQPVIRPVEGSKPLIKQVLDIGAQTLLIPMVRYCRTGTSGGVCHALSSLR
;
A
#
# COMPACT_ATOMS: atom_id res chain seq x y z
N MET A 1 6.85 -5.21 -21.74
CA MET A 1 6.24 -4.57 -20.56
C MET A 1 4.97 -3.85 -21.02
N ASN A 2 3.91 -3.87 -20.21
CA ASN A 2 2.67 -3.17 -20.55
C ASN A 2 2.86 -1.65 -20.36
N ALA A 3 2.40 -0.84 -21.30
CA ALA A 3 2.57 0.62 -21.25
C ALA A 3 1.52 1.32 -20.35
N LEU A 4 0.48 0.59 -19.96
CA LEU A 4 -0.61 1.09 -19.12
C LEU A 4 -0.44 0.65 -17.68
N LEU A 5 -0.68 1.58 -16.75
CA LEU A 5 -0.79 1.29 -15.33
C LEU A 5 -2.15 0.66 -15.03
N SER A 6 -2.15 -0.48 -14.36
CA SER A 6 -3.35 -1.13 -13.81
C SER A 6 -3.22 -1.26 -12.29
N ASN A 7 -4.35 -1.13 -11.59
CA ASN A 7 -4.44 -1.34 -10.14
C ASN A 7 -5.65 -2.24 -9.83
N PRO A 8 -5.45 -3.58 -9.86
CA PRO A 8 -6.52 -4.55 -9.61
C PRO A 8 -7.19 -4.35 -8.24
N PHE A 9 -6.40 -4.01 -7.21
CA PHE A 9 -6.92 -3.78 -5.86
C PHE A 9 -7.94 -2.64 -5.82
N LYS A 10 -7.64 -1.52 -6.48
CA LYS A 10 -8.51 -0.34 -6.57
C LYS A 10 -9.77 -0.63 -7.37
N GLU A 11 -9.67 -1.41 -8.44
CA GLU A 11 -10.81 -1.81 -9.27
C GLU A 11 -11.79 -2.69 -8.48
N ARG A 12 -11.29 -3.69 -7.75
CA ARG A 12 -12.11 -4.58 -6.92
C ARG A 12 -12.74 -3.84 -5.75
N LEU A 13 -12.02 -2.91 -5.12
CA LEU A 13 -12.55 -2.08 -4.05
C LEU A 13 -13.71 -1.18 -4.55
N ARG A 14 -13.62 -0.65 -5.76
CA ARG A 14 -14.71 0.14 -6.38
C ARG A 14 -15.96 -0.68 -6.69
N LYS A 15 -15.80 -1.98 -6.95
CA LYS A 15 -16.91 -2.91 -7.16
C LYS A 15 -17.57 -3.36 -5.85
N GLY A 16 -17.01 -2.98 -4.70
CA GLY A 16 -17.50 -3.43 -3.39
C GLY A 16 -17.15 -4.89 -3.08
N GLU A 17 -16.18 -5.47 -3.79
CA GLU A 17 -15.71 -6.83 -3.52
C GLU A 17 -14.94 -6.87 -2.19
N VAL A 18 -15.21 -7.90 -1.40
CA VAL A 18 -14.41 -8.18 -0.20
C VAL A 18 -13.02 -8.64 -0.63
N GLN A 19 -11.99 -8.03 -0.04
CA GLN A 19 -10.59 -8.37 -0.28
C GLN A 19 -9.91 -8.72 1.04
N ILE A 20 -9.45 -9.96 1.16
CA ILE A 20 -8.79 -10.49 2.36
C ILE A 20 -7.29 -10.20 2.27
N GLY A 21 -6.72 -9.66 3.34
CA GLY A 21 -5.30 -9.31 3.36
C GLY A 21 -4.56 -9.81 4.57
N LEU A 22 -3.23 -9.79 4.45
CA LEU A 22 -2.28 -10.21 5.48
C LEU A 22 -1.33 -9.07 5.84
N TRP A 23 -1.01 -8.96 7.12
CA TRP A 23 -0.04 -7.99 7.64
C TRP A 23 1.38 -8.54 7.58
N LEU A 24 2.29 -7.79 6.96
CA LEU A 24 3.71 -8.11 6.87
C LEU A 24 4.52 -7.18 7.78
N SER A 25 4.95 -7.71 8.92
CA SER A 25 5.77 -7.00 9.92
C SER A 25 7.18 -7.58 10.07
N SER A 26 7.56 -8.54 9.23
CA SER A 26 8.87 -9.21 9.31
C SER A 26 10.01 -8.42 8.66
N THR A 27 9.71 -7.38 7.86
CA THR A 27 10.67 -6.52 7.15
C THR A 27 11.55 -7.20 6.10
N THR A 28 11.29 -8.48 5.77
CA THR A 28 12.13 -9.25 4.84
C THR A 28 11.40 -9.54 3.53
N ALA A 29 12.09 -9.30 2.41
CA ALA A 29 11.60 -9.67 1.08
C ALA A 29 11.31 -11.18 0.95
N TYR A 30 12.11 -12.01 1.62
CA TYR A 30 11.96 -13.46 1.62
C TYR A 30 10.61 -13.92 2.21
N MET A 31 10.22 -13.38 3.37
CA MET A 31 8.93 -13.71 3.96
C MET A 31 7.77 -13.09 3.18
N ALA A 32 7.96 -11.91 2.57
CA ALA A 32 6.97 -11.30 1.69
C ALA A 32 6.68 -12.16 0.45
N GLU A 33 7.71 -12.72 -0.17
CA GLU A 33 7.58 -13.66 -1.29
C GLU A 33 6.80 -14.92 -0.88
N ILE A 34 7.15 -15.53 0.24
CA ILE A 34 6.44 -16.69 0.77
C ILE A 34 4.97 -16.35 1.05
N ALA A 35 4.70 -15.22 1.70
CA ALA A 35 3.34 -14.77 1.97
C ALA A 35 2.55 -14.52 0.67
N ALA A 36 3.19 -14.03 -0.39
CA ALA A 36 2.56 -13.80 -1.68
C ALA A 36 2.10 -15.09 -2.38
N THR A 37 2.70 -16.23 -2.05
CA THR A 37 2.24 -17.55 -2.53
C THR A 37 0.97 -18.05 -1.84
N SER A 38 0.57 -17.45 -0.71
CA SER A 38 -0.56 -17.93 0.10
C SER A 38 -1.94 -17.55 -0.46
N GLY A 39 -2.00 -16.72 -1.51
CA GLY A 39 -3.25 -16.40 -2.21
C GLY A 39 -4.13 -15.35 -1.53
N TYR A 40 -3.55 -14.48 -0.70
CA TYR A 40 -4.26 -13.29 -0.19
C TYR A 40 -4.54 -12.30 -1.33
N ASP A 41 -5.63 -11.53 -1.22
CA ASP A 41 -5.93 -10.50 -2.21
C ASP A 41 -4.94 -9.33 -2.12
N TRP A 42 -4.50 -9.01 -0.90
CA TRP A 42 -3.54 -7.94 -0.65
C TRP A 42 -2.60 -8.20 0.53
N LEU A 43 -1.42 -7.60 0.49
CA LEU A 43 -0.38 -7.70 1.51
C LEU A 43 -0.05 -6.31 2.03
N LEU A 44 -0.18 -6.10 3.33
CA LEU A 44 0.15 -4.84 3.98
C LEU A 44 1.60 -4.85 4.44
N ILE A 45 2.45 -4.09 3.75
CA ILE A 45 3.84 -3.89 4.16
C ILE A 45 3.87 -2.74 5.18
N ASP A 46 4.24 -3.08 6.41
CA ASP A 46 4.15 -2.18 7.55
C ASP A 46 5.40 -1.31 7.73
N GLY A 47 5.37 -0.07 7.24
CA GLY A 47 6.44 0.90 7.50
C GLY A 47 6.30 1.69 8.80
N GLU A 48 5.20 1.56 9.56
CA GLU A 48 4.96 2.37 10.77
C GLU A 48 5.43 1.67 12.05
N HIS A 49 5.10 0.39 12.19
CA HIS A 49 5.38 -0.37 13.42
C HIS A 49 6.38 -1.50 13.23
N ALA A 50 6.76 -1.82 11.99
CA ALA A 50 7.91 -2.65 11.72
C ALA A 50 9.09 -1.77 11.27
N PRO A 51 10.34 -2.16 11.57
CA PRO A 51 11.54 -1.37 11.27
C PRO A 51 11.92 -1.41 9.78
N ASN A 52 11.00 -1.05 8.88
CA ASN A 52 11.24 -1.00 7.44
C ASN A 52 11.88 0.34 7.04
N THR A 53 12.97 0.27 6.28
CA THR A 53 13.51 1.39 5.51
C THR A 53 12.85 1.48 4.12
N ILE A 54 13.09 2.57 3.38
CA ILE A 54 12.56 2.69 2.01
C ILE A 54 13.11 1.60 1.08
N GLN A 55 14.34 1.14 1.32
CA GLN A 55 14.97 0.04 0.60
C GLN A 55 14.27 -1.29 0.92
N ASP A 56 13.92 -1.53 2.18
CA ASP A 56 13.21 -2.76 2.57
C ASP A 56 11.82 -2.80 1.93
N LEU A 57 11.12 -1.66 1.90
CA LEU A 57 9.83 -1.53 1.20
C LEU A 57 10.01 -1.84 -0.30
N TYR A 58 11.02 -1.27 -0.94
CA TYR A 58 11.33 -1.52 -2.34
C TYR A 58 11.61 -3.01 -2.63
N HIS A 59 12.46 -3.67 -1.83
CA HIS A 59 12.76 -5.09 -2.00
C HIS A 59 11.52 -5.97 -1.80
N GLN A 60 10.66 -5.65 -0.84
CA GLN A 60 9.39 -6.37 -0.65
C GLN A 60 8.44 -6.16 -1.83
N LEU A 61 8.36 -4.94 -2.40
CA LEU A 61 7.58 -4.69 -3.62
C LEU A 61 8.09 -5.54 -4.79
N GLN A 62 9.41 -5.63 -4.98
CA GLN A 62 10.00 -6.46 -6.03
C GLN A 62 9.68 -7.95 -5.83
N ALA A 63 9.75 -8.44 -4.60
CA ALA A 63 9.47 -9.83 -4.26
C ALA A 63 8.00 -10.22 -4.52
N VAL A 64 7.04 -9.33 -4.25
CA VAL A 64 5.61 -9.63 -4.45
C VAL A 64 5.12 -9.36 -5.89
N ALA A 65 5.88 -8.60 -6.69
CA ALA A 65 5.48 -8.16 -8.03
C ALA A 65 5.00 -9.27 -9.00
N PRO A 66 5.57 -10.49 -9.04
CA PRO A 66 5.10 -11.52 -9.98
C PRO A 66 3.85 -12.27 -9.50
N TYR A 67 3.37 -12.03 -8.28
CA TYR A 67 2.25 -12.75 -7.68
C TYR A 67 0.92 -12.00 -7.82
N ALA A 68 -0.18 -12.71 -7.58
CA ALA A 68 -1.53 -12.12 -7.65
C ALA A 68 -1.81 -11.14 -6.49
N SER A 69 -1.21 -11.39 -5.32
CA SER A 69 -1.39 -10.61 -4.10
C SER A 69 -0.93 -9.16 -4.30
N GLN A 70 -1.81 -8.19 -4.06
CA GLN A 70 -1.53 -6.77 -4.32
C GLN A 70 -0.81 -6.10 -3.14
N PRO A 71 0.32 -5.40 -3.34
CA PRO A 71 1.00 -4.71 -2.24
C PRO A 71 0.27 -3.42 -1.83
N VAL A 72 0.16 -3.23 -0.52
CA VAL A 72 -0.27 -1.98 0.12
C VAL A 72 0.82 -1.54 1.08
N ILE A 73 1.26 -0.30 1.00
CA ILE A 73 2.28 0.24 1.91
C ILE A 73 1.64 1.14 2.95
N ARG A 74 1.98 0.93 4.22
CA ARG A 74 1.73 1.85 5.32
C ARG A 74 3.01 2.63 5.63
N PRO A 75 3.15 3.92 5.24
CA PRO A 75 4.33 4.70 5.60
C PRO A 75 4.34 5.02 7.11
N VAL A 76 5.50 5.41 7.64
CA VAL A 76 5.68 5.83 9.05
C VAL A 76 4.68 6.90 9.46
N GLU A 77 4.45 7.87 8.59
CA GLU A 77 3.49 8.96 8.78
C GLU A 77 2.97 9.44 7.41
N GLY A 78 1.86 10.18 7.43
CA GLY A 78 1.26 10.77 6.23
C GLY A 78 1.95 12.04 5.72
N SER A 79 3.29 12.17 5.85
CA SER A 79 4.00 13.38 5.41
C SER A 79 4.32 13.35 3.91
N LYS A 80 4.28 14.54 3.28
CA LYS A 80 4.52 14.70 1.83
C LYS A 80 5.85 14.11 1.35
N PRO A 81 6.99 14.26 2.06
CA PRO A 81 8.26 13.68 1.62
C PRO A 81 8.24 12.15 1.60
N LEU A 82 7.68 11.51 2.63
CA LEU A 82 7.61 10.06 2.73
C LEU A 82 6.65 9.48 1.69
N ILE A 83 5.48 10.09 1.52
CA ILE A 83 4.54 9.69 0.47
C ILE A 83 5.20 9.77 -0.90
N LYS A 84 5.94 10.85 -1.18
CA LYS A 84 6.67 10.99 -2.45
C LYS A 84 7.65 9.84 -2.66
N GLN A 85 8.49 9.54 -1.66
CA GLN A 85 9.45 8.43 -1.76
C GLN A 85 8.77 7.08 -2.00
N VAL A 86 7.66 6.81 -1.30
CA VAL A 86 6.93 5.55 -1.44
C VAL A 86 6.23 5.45 -2.82
N LEU A 87 5.73 6.56 -3.36
CA LEU A 87 5.18 6.60 -4.72
C LEU A 87 6.27 6.43 -5.79
N ASP A 88 7.45 7.04 -5.59
CA ASP A 88 8.59 6.96 -6.52
C ASP A 88 9.12 5.54 -6.68
N ILE A 89 9.01 4.69 -5.65
CA ILE A 89 9.38 3.27 -5.71
C ILE A 89 8.29 2.38 -6.34
N GLY A 90 7.18 2.95 -6.80
CA GLY A 90 6.13 2.24 -7.55
C GLY A 90 4.95 1.75 -6.72
N ALA A 91 4.82 2.16 -5.47
CA ALA A 91 3.65 1.85 -4.66
C ALA A 91 2.40 2.53 -5.24
N GLN A 92 1.36 1.75 -5.54
CA GLN A 92 0.12 2.30 -6.09
C GLN A 92 -1.00 2.47 -5.05
N THR A 93 -0.90 1.78 -3.92
CA THR A 93 -1.91 1.76 -2.87
C THR A 93 -1.24 2.04 -1.52
N LEU A 94 -1.75 3.06 -0.82
CA LEU A 94 -1.21 3.51 0.45
C LEU A 94 -2.28 3.44 1.55
N LEU A 95 -1.88 2.95 2.72
CA LEU A 95 -2.66 3.02 3.95
C LEU A 95 -2.03 4.11 4.84
N ILE A 96 -2.61 5.31 4.87
CA ILE A 96 -2.03 6.43 5.62
C ILE A 96 -2.45 6.33 7.09
N PRO A 97 -1.49 6.27 8.04
CA PRO A 97 -1.82 6.19 9.46
C PRO A 97 -2.27 7.54 10.02
N MET A 98 -2.95 7.48 11.16
CA MET A 98 -3.31 8.63 12.00
C MET A 98 -3.89 9.85 11.26
N VAL A 99 -4.74 9.63 10.25
CA VAL A 99 -5.51 10.70 9.61
C VAL A 99 -6.56 11.20 10.59
N ARG A 100 -6.19 12.22 11.36
CA ARG A 100 -7.08 12.95 12.26
C ARG A 100 -7.52 14.21 11.51
N TYR A 101 -8.82 14.51 11.53
CA TYR A 101 -9.51 15.68 10.95
C TYR A 101 -9.46 15.90 9.42
N CYS A 102 -10.64 16.06 8.82
CA CYS A 102 -10.82 16.64 7.48
C CYS A 102 -10.73 18.16 7.60
N ARG A 103 -9.71 18.79 7.02
CA ARG A 103 -9.66 20.25 6.88
C ARG A 103 -9.99 20.61 5.44
N THR A 104 -11.19 21.13 5.22
CA THR A 104 -11.62 21.72 3.95
C THR A 104 -10.74 22.93 3.62
N GLY A 105 -10.00 22.89 2.50
CA GLY A 105 -9.51 24.12 1.85
C GLY A 105 -8.00 24.36 1.70
N THR A 106 -7.10 23.41 1.94
CA THR A 106 -5.68 23.58 1.55
C THR A 106 -5.31 22.73 0.35
N SER A 107 -4.96 23.40 -0.74
CA SER A 107 -4.44 22.86 -2.00
C SER A 107 -3.24 21.95 -1.77
N GLY A 108 -3.46 20.64 -1.94
CA GLY A 108 -2.41 19.60 -1.94
C GLY A 108 -2.33 18.79 -0.65
N GLY A 109 -3.29 17.89 -0.41
CA GLY A 109 -3.22 16.91 0.68
C GLY A 109 -4.34 15.89 0.55
N VAL A 110 -3.97 14.61 0.49
CA VAL A 110 -4.84 13.47 0.24
C VAL A 110 -5.95 13.40 1.29
N CYS A 111 -7.15 13.86 0.94
CA CYS A 111 -8.38 13.66 1.70
C CYS A 111 -9.41 12.99 0.76
N HIS A 112 -9.12 11.74 0.40
CA HIS A 112 -10.10 10.80 -0.13
C HIS A 112 -9.99 9.51 0.68
N ALA A 113 -10.18 9.62 1.99
CA ALA A 113 -10.54 8.48 2.82
C ALA A 113 -12.06 8.28 2.70
N LEU A 114 -12.45 7.05 2.42
CA LEU A 114 -13.81 6.57 2.23
C LEU A 114 -14.80 7.17 3.26
N SER A 115 -15.71 8.05 2.82
CA SER A 115 -16.86 8.46 3.65
C SER A 115 -18.16 8.64 2.85
N SER A 116 -18.33 7.92 1.74
CA SER A 116 -19.64 7.81 1.08
C SER A 116 -19.93 6.36 0.70
N LEU A 117 -20.11 5.53 1.72
CA LEU A 117 -21.01 4.39 1.68
C LEU A 117 -22.34 4.87 2.29
N ARG A 118 -23.11 5.58 1.46
CA ARG A 118 -24.57 5.57 1.42
C ARG A 118 -24.97 5.51 -0.05
#